data_AF-A0A950F6X2-F1
#
_entry.id   AF-A0A950F6X2-F1
#
_cell.length_a   1.000
_cell.length_b   1.000
_cell.length_c   1.000
_cell.angle_alpha   90.00
_cell.angle_beta   90.00
_cell.angle_gamma   90.00
#
_symmetry.space_group_name_H-M   'P 1'
#
loop_
_entity.id
_entity.type
_entity.pdbx_description
1 polymer ?
#
loop_
_entity_poly.entity_id
_entity_poly.type
_entity_poly.pdbx_seq_one_letter_code
_entity_poly.pdbx_strand_id
1 'polypeptide(L)'
;DERADIYALGVILYEMVTGVPPYSRGDHMSVMYQHVQGKARVPQEVNPNLPPGLSDLVMKAMAVDKTKRFQTMEELRVALARYSN
;
A
#
# COMPACT_ATOMS: atom_id res chain seq x y z
N ASP A 1 -2.57 17.30 0.23
CA ASP A 1 -1.47 16.73 -0.57
C ASP A 1 -2.04 15.46 -1.19
N GLU A 2 -2.22 15.40 -2.50
CA GLU A 2 -2.87 14.27 -3.21
C GLU A 2 -2.17 12.93 -2.93
N ARG A 3 -0.88 12.97 -2.57
CA ARG A 3 -0.11 11.77 -2.20
C ARG A 3 -0.51 11.18 -0.85
N ALA A 4 -1.27 11.91 -0.04
CA ALA A 4 -1.90 11.37 1.17
C ALA A 4 -3.05 10.41 0.78
N ASP A 5 -3.86 10.79 -0.21
CA ASP A 5 -4.95 9.93 -0.71
C ASP A 5 -4.40 8.70 -1.42
N ILE A 6 -3.29 8.84 -2.16
CA ILE A 6 -2.56 7.69 -2.75
C ILE A 6 -2.10 6.70 -1.67
N TYR A 7 -1.60 7.20 -0.53
CA TYR A 7 -1.21 6.34 0.57
C TYR A 7 -2.41 5.63 1.20
N ALA A 8 -3.49 6.38 1.46
CA ALA A 8 -4.72 5.82 2.03
C ALA A 8 -5.30 4.72 1.10
N LEU A 9 -5.33 4.97 -0.21
CA LEU A 9 -5.73 3.96 -1.19
C LEU A 9 -4.76 2.77 -1.21
N GLY A 10 -3.45 3.00 -1.06
CA GLY A 10 -2.45 1.94 -0.91
C GLY A 10 -2.74 1.02 0.28
N VAL A 11 -3.14 1.58 1.42
CA VAL A 11 -3.55 0.82 2.62
C VAL A 11 -4.79 -0.03 2.34
N ILE A 12 -5.79 0.54 1.67
CA ILE A 12 -7.01 -0.19 1.28
C ILE A 12 -6.67 -1.31 0.28
N LEU A 13 -5.83 -1.02 -0.74
CA LEU A 13 -5.38 -2.01 -1.72
C LEU A 13 -4.64 -3.16 -1.05
N TYR A 14 -3.76 -2.87 -0.08
CA TYR A 14 -3.08 -3.89 0.71
C TYR A 14 -4.08 -4.83 1.38
N GLU A 15 -5.08 -4.29 2.07
CA GLU A 15 -6.09 -5.09 2.76
C GLU A 15 -6.92 -5.91 1.78
N MET A 16 -7.32 -5.34 0.64
CA MET A 16 -8.08 -6.07 -0.38
C MET A 16 -7.30 -7.24 -0.97
N VAL A 17 -5.99 -7.10 -1.21
CA VAL A 17 -5.19 -8.16 -1.85
C VAL A 17 -4.62 -9.19 -0.87
N THR A 18 -4.54 -8.86 0.42
CA THR A 18 -4.01 -9.75 1.46
C THR A 18 -5.07 -10.31 2.41
N GLY A 19 -6.26 -9.70 2.44
CA GLY A 19 -7.35 -10.03 3.37
C GLY A 19 -7.15 -9.48 4.80
N VAL A 20 -6.06 -8.75 5.06
CA VAL A 20 -5.75 -8.17 6.38
C VAL A 20 -5.14 -6.77 6.25
N PRO A 21 -5.42 -5.83 7.16
CA PRO A 21 -4.80 -4.52 7.13
C PRO A 21 -3.28 -4.63 7.33
N PRO A 22 -2.49 -3.70 6.77
CA PRO A 22 -1.03 -3.71 6.90
C PRO A 22 -0.58 -3.48 8.35
N TYR A 23 -1.38 -2.76 9.13
CA TYR A 23 -1.10 -2.40 10.53
C TYR A 23 -2.36 -2.59 11.37
N SER A 24 -2.27 -3.45 12.39
CA SER A 24 -3.40 -3.75 13.29
C SER A 24 -2.99 -4.08 14.72
N ARG A 25 -1.69 -3.91 15.04
CA ARG A 25 -1.17 -4.27 16.37
C ARG A 25 -1.35 -3.14 17.37
N GLY A 26 -2.01 -3.42 18.50
CA GLY A 26 -2.14 -2.51 19.63
C GLY A 26 -3.29 -1.53 19.52
N ASP A 27 -3.22 -0.45 20.31
CA ASP A 27 -4.21 0.63 20.32
C ASP A 27 -4.06 1.59 19.13
N HIS A 28 -4.94 2.60 19.05
CA HIS A 28 -4.92 3.59 17.96
C HIS A 28 -3.57 4.31 17.83
N MET A 29 -2.91 4.61 18.94
CA MET A 29 -1.60 5.26 18.91
C MET A 29 -0.53 4.32 18.34
N SER A 30 -0.55 3.05 18.73
CA SER A 30 0.35 2.01 18.21
C SER A 30 0.19 1.82 16.70
N VAL A 31 -1.04 1.83 16.19
CA VAL A 31 -1.31 1.77 14.74
C VAL A 31 -0.81 3.02 14.03
N MET A 32 -1.03 4.21 14.59
CA MET A 32 -0.51 5.45 14.03
C MET A 32 1.03 5.45 13.95
N TYR A 33 1.72 4.94 14.97
CA TYR A 33 3.18 4.77 14.94
C TYR A 33 3.64 3.77 13.87
N GLN A 34 2.89 2.69 13.61
CA GLN A 34 3.22 1.74 12.56
C GLN A 34 3.15 2.38 11.16
N HIS A 35 2.16 3.25 10.91
CA HIS A 35 2.10 4.02 9.66
C HIS A 35 3.33 4.91 9.46
N VAL A 36 3.83 5.53 10.53
CA VAL A 36 5.05 6.35 10.49
C VAL A 36 6.30 5.50 10.24
N GLN A 37 6.37 4.30 10.81
CA GLN A 37 7.51 3.40 10.61
C GLN A 37 7.56 2.77 9.22
N GLY A 38 6.40 2.51 8.60
CA GLY A 38 6.33 1.98 7.23
C GLY A 38 6.79 0.54 7.05
N LYS A 39 6.79 -0.26 8.12
CA LYS A 39 7.29 -1.65 8.10
C LYS A 39 6.17 -2.66 7.88
N ALA A 40 5.25 -2.36 6.96
CA ALA A 40 4.25 -3.34 6.54
C ALA A 40 4.98 -4.59 5.99
N ARG A 41 4.43 -5.77 6.27
CA ARG A 41 4.87 -6.99 5.58
C ARG A 41 4.63 -6.80 4.08
N VAL A 42 5.45 -7.40 3.23
CA VAL A 42 5.22 -7.29 1.78
C VAL A 42 3.94 -8.07 1.43
N PRO A 43 3.03 -7.54 0.59
CA PRO A 43 1.78 -8.23 0.26
C PRO A 43 1.97 -9.68 -0.20
N GLN A 44 3.00 -9.95 -1.01
CA GLN A 44 3.34 -11.30 -1.47
C GLN A 44 3.78 -12.26 -0.36
N GLU A 45 4.32 -11.76 0.76
CA GLU A 45 4.63 -12.58 1.95
C GLU A 45 3.36 -13.00 2.71
N VAL A 46 2.23 -12.32 2.48
CA VAL A 46 0.94 -12.62 3.10
C VAL A 46 0.05 -13.42 2.16
N ASN A 47 0.03 -13.04 0.87
CA ASN A 47 -0.65 -13.75 -0.20
C ASN A 47 0.35 -14.12 -1.32
N PRO A 48 0.93 -15.33 -1.29
CA PRO A 48 1.92 -15.77 -2.28
C PRO A 48 1.39 -15.88 -3.72
N ASN A 49 0.06 -15.92 -3.91
CA ASN A 49 -0.56 -15.98 -5.23
C ASN A 49 -0.64 -14.60 -5.92
N LEU A 50 -0.29 -13.52 -5.20
CA LEU A 50 -0.31 -12.17 -5.74
C LEU A 50 0.82 -11.99 -6.77
N PRO A 51 0.55 -11.41 -7.96
CA PRO A 51 1.61 -11.07 -8.91
C PRO A 51 2.66 -10.15 -8.28
N PRO A 52 3.98 -10.41 -8.45
CA PRO A 52 5.04 -9.60 -7.84
C PRO A 52 4.89 -8.10 -8.12
N GLY A 53 4.59 -7.74 -9.37
CA GLY A 53 4.43 -6.33 -9.74
C GLY A 53 3.22 -5.64 -9.11
N LEU A 54 2.17 -6.37 -8.72
CA LEU A 54 1.05 -5.80 -7.97
C LEU A 54 1.42 -5.60 -6.50
N SER A 55 2.20 -6.53 -5.92
CA SER A 55 2.78 -6.37 -4.58
C SER A 55 3.66 -5.11 -4.50
N ASP A 56 4.57 -4.93 -5.46
CA ASP A 56 5.45 -3.77 -5.53
C ASP A 56 4.69 -2.45 -5.70
N LEU A 57 3.62 -2.46 -6.50
CA LEU A 57 2.74 -1.30 -6.69
C LEU A 57 2.11 -0.88 -5.36
N VAL A 58 1.56 -1.82 -4.60
CA VAL A 58 0.97 -1.55 -3.28
C VAL A 58 2.02 -0.97 -2.33
N MET A 59 3.21 -1.58 -2.27
CA MET A 59 4.32 -1.08 -1.43
C MET A 59 4.77 0.32 -1.84
N LYS A 60 4.79 0.63 -3.13
CA LYS A 60 5.11 1.98 -3.64
C LYS A 60 4.05 3.00 -3.21
N ALA A 61 2.76 2.68 -3.33
CA ALA A 61 1.68 3.56 -2.88
C ALA A 61 1.77 3.87 -1.37
N MET A 62 2.16 2.87 -0.58
CA MET A 62 2.32 2.96 0.88
C MET A 62 3.69 3.46 1.37
N ALA A 63 4.56 3.97 0.49
CA ALA A 63 5.89 4.43 0.94
C ALA A 63 5.77 5.55 1.99
N VAL A 64 6.51 5.50 3.10
CA VAL A 64 6.50 6.57 4.12
C VAL A 64 6.98 7.88 3.52
N ASP A 65 8.07 7.81 2.75
CA ASP A 65 8.57 8.93 1.98
C ASP A 65 7.65 9.23 0.79
N LYS A 66 6.95 10.37 0.86
CA LYS A 66 6.02 10.83 -0.17
C LYS A 66 6.66 11.01 -1.56
N THR A 67 7.97 11.22 -1.63
CA THR A 67 8.68 11.34 -2.92
C THR A 67 8.87 9.98 -3.61
N LYS A 68 8.77 8.89 -2.86
CA LYS A 68 8.86 7.51 -3.39
C LYS A 68 7.50 6.95 -3.82
N ARG A 69 6.40 7.63 -3.46
CA ARG A 69 5.04 7.27 -3.89
C ARG A 69 4.83 7.58 -5.37
N PHE A 70 3.71 7.12 -5.90
CA PHE A 70 3.14 7.74 -7.10
C PHE A 70 2.89 9.23 -6.83
N GLN A 71 3.24 10.08 -7.79
CA GLN A 71 3.12 11.53 -7.61
C GLN A 71 1.73 12.04 -8.00
N THR A 72 0.98 11.27 -8.78
CA THR A 72 -0.41 11.57 -9.17
C THR A 72 -1.28 10.32 -9.10
N MET A 73 -2.59 10.52 -8.97
CA MET A 73 -3.55 9.41 -9.02
C MET A 73 -3.59 8.74 -10.41
N GLU A 74 -3.30 9.50 -11.46
CA GLU A 74 -3.24 8.98 -12.83
C GLU A 74 -2.07 7.99 -13.00
N GLU A 75 -0.90 8.26 -12.41
CA GLU A 75 0.21 7.30 -12.42
C GLU A 75 -0.17 5.98 -11.72
N LEU A 76 -0.86 6.06 -10.58
CA LEU A 76 -1.35 4.88 -9.87
C LEU A 76 -2.38 4.12 -10.72
N ARG A 77 -3.33 4.83 -11.34
CA ARG A 77 -4.37 4.24 -12.20
C ARG A 77 -3.77 3.50 -13.39
N VAL A 78 -2.80 4.11 -14.09
CA VAL A 78 -2.09 3.49 -15.22
C VAL A 78 -1.31 2.26 -14.77
N ALA A 79 -0.70 2.29 -13.58
CA ALA A 79 0.00 1.14 -13.03
C ALA A 79 -0.97 -0.01 -12.67
N LEU A 80 -2.13 0.30 -12.08
CA LEU A 80 -3.17 -0.67 -11.74
C LEU A 80 -3.83 -1.29 -12.96
N ALA A 81 -4.07 -0.51 -14.02
CA ALA A 81 -4.72 -0.96 -15.24
C ALA A 81 -4.00 -2.14 -15.94
N ARG A 82 -2.72 -2.37 -15.63
CA ARG A 82 -1.95 -3.53 -16.12
C ARG A 82 -2.42 -4.87 -15.53
N TYR A 83 -3.25 -4.83 -14.49
CA TYR A 83 -3.78 -5.99 -13.77
C TYR A 83 -5.31 -6.09 -13.87
N SER A 84 -5.95 -5.15 -14.58
CA SER A 84 -7.37 -5.22 -14.93
C SER A 84 -7.47 -5.94 -16.28
N ASN A 85 -7.96 -7.19 -16.29
CA ASN A 85 -8.34 -7.87 -17.53
C ASN A 85 -9.58 -7.21 -18.15
#